data_AF-A0AAV1D4J2-F1
#
_entry.id   AF-A0AAV1D4J2-F1
#
_cell.length_a   1.000
_cell.length_b   1.000
_cell.length_c   1.000
_cell.angle_alpha   90.00
_cell.angle_beta   90.00
_cell.angle_gamma   90.00
#
_symmetry.space_group_name_H-M   'P 1'
#
loop_
_entity.id
_entity.type
_entity.pdbx_description
1 polymer ?
#
loop_
_entity_poly.entity_id
_entity_poly.type
_entity_poly.pdbx_seq_one_letter_code
_entity_poly.pdbx_strand_id
1 'polypeptide(L)'
;MLTPSSPSSSSSSAELKVKEQWGERVSKAVISLYESLPKKGKPQGREVTVLAAFLLSSPSGELKVVALGTGTKCIGRSRRSSKGDVINDSHAEIIARRALLRYFYSEIESLTLSHEKFKDHGGTCVDVENQHSCLENIRDQAKMFKMKQGWNLHLYISQLPCRWSGLC
;
A
#
# COMPACT_ATOMS: atom_id res chain seq x y z
N MET A 1 39.68 -13.53 -37.84
CA MET A 1 38.61 -14.07 -36.98
C MET A 1 38.82 -13.52 -35.57
N LEU A 2 38.03 -12.52 -35.18
CA LEU A 2 38.05 -11.96 -33.83
C LEU A 2 36.90 -12.59 -33.04
N THR A 3 37.21 -13.26 -31.93
CA THR A 3 36.21 -13.82 -31.01
C THR A 3 35.53 -12.69 -30.24
N PRO A 4 34.19 -12.71 -30.05
CA PRO A 4 33.53 -11.77 -29.16
C PRO A 4 33.80 -12.16 -27.70
N SER A 5 34.29 -11.22 -26.91
CA SER A 5 34.37 -11.31 -25.45
C SER A 5 32.97 -11.42 -24.84
N SER A 6 32.76 -12.42 -23.99
CA SER A 6 31.51 -12.66 -23.26
C SER A 6 31.17 -11.50 -22.29
N PRO A 7 29.89 -11.14 -22.10
CA PRO A 7 29.50 -10.18 -21.07
C PRO A 7 29.59 -10.81 -19.67
N SER A 8 30.10 -10.05 -18.72
CA SER A 8 30.28 -10.39 -17.31
C SER A 8 28.98 -10.75 -16.59
N SER A 9 28.98 -11.91 -15.92
CA SER A 9 27.87 -12.53 -15.18
C SER A 9 27.64 -12.02 -13.74
N SER A 10 28.23 -10.89 -13.37
CA SER A 10 28.27 -10.41 -11.97
C SER A 10 27.07 -9.57 -11.53
N SER A 11 26.26 -9.04 -12.45
CA SER A 11 25.13 -8.13 -12.13
C SER A 11 23.89 -8.83 -11.56
N SER A 12 23.60 -10.07 -12.00
CA SER A 12 22.36 -10.78 -11.65
C SER A 12 22.28 -11.20 -10.18
N SER A 13 23.41 -11.57 -9.59
CA SER A 13 23.46 -12.06 -8.20
C SER A 13 23.32 -10.93 -7.17
N ALA A 14 23.81 -9.73 -7.50
CA ALA A 14 23.69 -8.56 -6.63
C ALA A 14 22.24 -8.02 -6.62
N GLU A 15 21.58 -7.95 -7.77
CA GLU A 15 20.18 -7.54 -7.88
C GLU A 15 19.23 -8.49 -7.13
N LEU A 16 19.48 -9.80 -7.20
CA LEU A 16 18.71 -10.80 -6.45
C LEU A 16 18.84 -10.61 -4.94
N LYS A 17 20.07 -10.41 -4.44
CA LYS A 17 20.31 -10.13 -3.01
C LYS A 17 19.63 -8.85 -2.55
N VAL A 18 19.64 -7.80 -3.36
CA VAL A 18 18.95 -6.53 -3.03
C VAL A 18 17.43 -6.73 -2.99
N LYS A 19 16.85 -7.46 -3.95
CA LYS A 19 15.41 -7.80 -3.96
C LYS A 19 15.00 -8.65 -2.77
N GLU A 20 15.82 -9.62 -2.40
CA GLU A 20 15.59 -10.48 -1.23
C GLU A 20 15.61 -9.67 0.07
N GLN A 21 16.60 -8.79 0.25
CA GLN A 21 16.66 -7.86 1.38
C GLN A 21 15.47 -6.90 1.42
N TRP A 22 15.00 -6.45 0.26
CA TRP A 22 13.81 -5.59 0.18
C TRP A 22 12.54 -6.33 0.63
N GLY A 23 12.34 -7.56 0.13
CA GLY A 23 11.22 -8.40 0.53
C GLY A 23 11.17 -8.63 2.04
N GLU A 24 12.32 -8.91 2.65
CA GLU A 24 12.45 -9.09 4.11
C GLU A 24 12.07 -7.81 4.87
N ARG A 25 12.56 -6.65 4.44
CA ARG A 25 12.20 -5.35 5.07
C ARG A 25 10.70 -5.08 5.02
N VAL A 26 10.08 -5.31 3.87
CA VAL A 26 8.63 -5.14 3.68
C VAL A 26 7.85 -6.11 4.57
N SER A 27 8.21 -7.39 4.53
CA SER A 27 7.57 -8.45 5.33
C SER A 27 7.64 -8.12 6.81
N LYS A 28 8.83 -7.80 7.33
CA LYS A 28 9.05 -7.46 8.73
C LYS A 28 8.22 -6.25 9.17
N ALA A 29 8.15 -5.19 8.36
CA ALA A 29 7.35 -4.01 8.67
C ALA A 29 5.85 -4.35 8.78
N VAL A 30 5.33 -5.15 7.86
CA VAL A 30 3.93 -5.59 7.86
C VAL A 30 3.62 -6.48 9.05
N ILE A 31 4.43 -7.51 9.29
CA ILE A 31 4.22 -8.47 10.38
C ILE A 31 4.32 -7.76 11.73
N SER A 32 5.32 -6.91 11.93
CA SER A 32 5.49 -6.17 13.19
C SER A 32 4.27 -5.28 13.49
N LEU A 33 3.75 -4.56 12.48
CA LEU A 33 2.53 -3.76 12.67
C LEU A 33 1.33 -4.67 12.96
N TYR A 34 1.15 -5.74 12.19
CA TYR A 34 0.04 -6.68 12.41
C TYR A 34 0.08 -7.28 13.81
N GLU A 35 1.25 -7.70 14.30
CA GLU A 35 1.45 -8.24 15.64
C GLU A 35 1.15 -7.22 16.74
N SER A 36 1.43 -5.94 16.53
CA SER A 36 1.10 -4.87 17.48
C SER A 36 -0.41 -4.60 17.62
N LEU A 37 -1.23 -4.98 16.62
CA LEU A 37 -2.68 -4.73 16.65
C LEU A 37 -3.42 -5.63 17.67
N PRO A 38 -4.60 -5.21 18.15
CA PRO A 38 -5.46 -6.05 18.99
C PRO A 38 -5.82 -7.41 18.34
N LYS A 39 -6.31 -8.35 19.15
CA LYS A 39 -6.70 -9.71 18.68
C LYS A 39 -7.80 -9.73 17.62
N LYS A 40 -8.59 -8.65 17.50
CA LYS A 40 -9.67 -8.56 16.51
C LYS A 40 -9.08 -8.51 15.10
N GLY A 41 -9.50 -9.43 14.23
CA GLY A 41 -8.93 -9.58 12.88
C GLY A 41 -7.69 -10.48 12.83
N LYS A 42 -7.29 -11.07 13.97
CA LYS A 42 -6.29 -12.14 14.03
C LYS A 42 -6.97 -13.50 14.15
N PRO A 43 -6.44 -14.54 13.49
CA PRO A 43 -7.00 -15.89 13.61
C PRO A 43 -7.00 -16.33 15.07
N GLN A 44 -8.10 -16.95 15.52
CA GLN A 44 -8.24 -17.55 16.84
C GLN A 44 -8.29 -19.08 16.75
N GLY A 45 -7.67 -19.77 17.69
CA GLY A 45 -7.71 -21.23 17.76
C GLY A 45 -7.15 -21.89 16.49
N ARG A 46 -8.02 -22.54 15.71
CA ARG A 46 -7.66 -23.25 14.46
C ARG A 46 -7.94 -22.44 13.19
N GLU A 47 -8.28 -21.17 13.31
CA GLU A 47 -8.52 -20.30 12.17
C GLU A 47 -7.22 -20.05 11.39
N VAL A 48 -7.36 -19.93 10.08
CA VAL A 48 -6.28 -19.49 9.19
C VAL A 48 -6.76 -18.27 8.41
N THR A 49 -5.86 -17.34 8.17
CA THR A 49 -6.14 -16.16 7.36
C THR A 49 -4.94 -15.83 6.49
N VAL A 50 -5.19 -15.08 5.42
CA VAL A 50 -4.14 -14.43 4.64
C VAL A 50 -4.03 -12.99 5.15
N LEU A 51 -2.82 -12.46 5.17
CA LEU A 51 -2.52 -11.06 5.47
C LEU A 51 -2.06 -10.36 4.20
N ALA A 52 -2.62 -9.20 3.91
CA ALA A 52 -2.16 -8.31 2.86
C ALA A 52 -1.98 -6.89 3.39
N ALA A 53 -1.07 -6.14 2.77
CA ALA A 53 -0.77 -4.78 3.17
C ALA A 53 -0.37 -3.92 1.98
N PHE A 54 -0.70 -2.64 2.06
CA PHE A 54 -0.09 -1.61 1.22
C PHE A 54 0.88 -0.79 2.04
N LEU A 55 2.07 -0.57 1.48
CA LEU A 55 3.12 0.25 2.09
C LEU A 55 3.50 1.38 1.13
N LEU A 56 3.92 2.50 1.71
CA LEU A 56 4.59 3.57 1.00
C LEU A 56 6.06 3.54 1.35
N SER A 57 6.93 3.71 0.35
CA SER A 57 8.33 4.07 0.58
C SER A 57 8.56 5.53 0.22
N SER A 58 9.15 6.30 1.13
CA SER A 58 9.57 7.68 0.85
C SER A 58 10.83 7.71 -0.05
N PRO A 59 11.17 8.88 -0.62
CA PRO A 59 12.45 9.06 -1.31
C PRO A 59 13.69 8.79 -0.44
N SER A 60 13.58 8.92 0.89
CA SER A 60 14.64 8.57 1.85
C SER A 60 14.72 7.06 2.13
N GLY A 61 13.82 6.25 1.57
CA GLY A 61 13.79 4.80 1.74
C GLY A 61 13.08 4.32 3.01
N GLU A 62 12.40 5.21 3.73
CA GLU A 62 11.56 4.87 4.89
C GLU A 62 10.29 4.16 4.44
N LEU A 63 9.88 3.12 5.16
CA LEU A 63 8.69 2.32 4.86
C LEU A 63 7.57 2.62 5.87
N LYS A 64 6.38 2.90 5.36
CA LYS A 64 5.16 3.10 6.16
C LYS A 64 4.06 2.18 5.66
N VAL A 65 3.56 1.30 6.52
CA VAL A 65 2.35 0.52 6.23
C VAL A 65 1.14 1.44 6.37
N VAL A 66 0.36 1.60 5.30
CA VAL A 66 -0.78 2.53 5.25
C VAL A 66 -2.13 1.84 5.22
N ALA A 67 -2.17 0.57 4.84
CA ALA A 67 -3.38 -0.23 4.85
C ALA A 67 -3.06 -1.70 5.10
N LEU A 68 -3.90 -2.36 5.88
CA LEU A 68 -3.85 -3.80 6.18
C LEU A 68 -5.21 -4.44 5.89
N GLY A 69 -5.18 -5.70 5.50
CA GLY A 69 -6.37 -6.51 5.30
C GLY A 69 -6.09 -7.97 5.61
N THR A 70 -7.07 -8.65 6.17
CA THR A 70 -7.03 -10.10 6.38
C THR A 70 -8.28 -10.74 5.81
N GLY A 71 -8.15 -11.96 5.28
CA GLY A 71 -9.30 -12.78 4.91
C GLY A 71 -9.05 -13.68 3.70
N THR A 72 -9.95 -14.64 3.52
CA THR A 72 -9.81 -15.75 2.56
C THR A 72 -11.13 -16.14 1.90
N LYS A 73 -12.18 -15.32 2.05
CA LYS A 73 -13.55 -15.69 1.70
C LYS A 73 -14.24 -14.63 0.87
N CYS A 74 -15.15 -15.10 0.03
CA CYS A 74 -16.11 -14.29 -0.73
C CYS A 74 -17.53 -14.72 -0.36
N ILE A 75 -18.49 -13.80 -0.47
CA ILE A 75 -19.89 -14.14 -0.27
C ILE A 75 -20.50 -14.74 -1.55
N GLY A 76 -21.43 -15.67 -1.36
CA GLY A 76 -22.21 -16.24 -2.45
C GLY A 76 -23.15 -15.22 -3.10
N ARG A 77 -23.54 -15.47 -4.36
CA ARG A 77 -24.37 -14.56 -5.17
C ARG A 77 -25.68 -14.15 -4.48
N SER A 78 -26.32 -15.07 -3.76
CA SER A 78 -27.58 -14.83 -3.02
C SER A 78 -27.45 -13.83 -1.87
N ARG A 79 -26.24 -13.60 -1.36
CA ARG A 79 -25.97 -12.65 -0.26
C ARG A 79 -25.46 -11.30 -0.75
N ARG A 80 -25.38 -11.09 -2.07
CA ARG A 80 -24.97 -9.81 -2.64
C ARG A 80 -26.10 -8.80 -2.52
N SER A 81 -25.74 -7.57 -2.19
CA SER A 81 -26.68 -6.46 -2.13
C SER A 81 -26.48 -5.52 -3.32
N SER A 82 -27.59 -5.06 -3.91
CA SER A 82 -27.58 -4.01 -4.95
C SER A 82 -27.36 -2.61 -4.38
N LYS A 83 -27.44 -2.43 -3.06
CA LYS A 83 -27.29 -1.12 -2.39
C LYS A 83 -25.82 -0.73 -2.14
N GLY A 84 -24.88 -1.65 -2.33
CA GLY A 84 -23.44 -1.40 -2.08
C GLY A 84 -23.02 -1.40 -0.61
N ASP A 85 -23.88 -1.90 0.29
CA ASP A 85 -23.69 -1.97 1.74
C ASP A 85 -23.03 -3.28 2.23
N VAL A 86 -22.78 -4.24 1.32
CA VAL A 86 -22.17 -5.54 1.63
C VAL A 86 -20.84 -5.71 0.89
N ILE A 87 -19.82 -6.21 1.60
CA ILE A 87 -18.52 -6.57 1.02
C ILE A 87 -18.65 -7.93 0.33
N ASN A 88 -18.52 -7.93 -1.00
CA ASN A 88 -18.66 -9.16 -1.79
C ASN A 88 -17.44 -10.09 -1.70
N ASP A 89 -16.25 -9.49 -1.64
CA ASP A 89 -14.96 -10.18 -1.65
C ASP A 89 -14.14 -9.68 -0.46
N SER A 90 -13.88 -10.61 0.46
CA SER A 90 -13.14 -10.35 1.69
C SER A 90 -11.78 -11.06 1.68
N HIS A 91 -11.20 -11.28 0.50
CA HIS A 91 -9.80 -11.66 0.40
C HIS A 91 -8.92 -10.54 0.94
N ALA A 92 -7.82 -10.91 1.57
CA ALA A 92 -6.93 -9.99 2.28
C ALA A 92 -6.51 -8.80 1.41
N GLU A 93 -6.09 -9.05 0.17
CA GLU A 93 -5.64 -8.05 -0.79
C GLU A 93 -6.77 -7.07 -1.20
N ILE A 94 -8.01 -7.56 -1.24
CA ILE A 94 -9.18 -6.76 -1.56
C ILE A 94 -9.56 -5.86 -0.38
N ILE A 95 -9.54 -6.39 0.84
CA ILE A 95 -9.76 -5.60 2.06
C ILE A 95 -8.66 -4.53 2.22
N ALA A 96 -7.39 -4.90 2.02
CA ALA A 96 -6.27 -3.97 2.11
C ALA A 96 -6.40 -2.84 1.08
N ARG A 97 -6.85 -3.14 -0.15
CA ARG A 97 -7.10 -2.13 -1.19
C ARG A 97 -8.25 -1.19 -0.80
N ARG A 98 -9.34 -1.71 -0.23
CA ARG A 98 -10.45 -0.87 0.26
C ARG A 98 -9.98 0.07 1.38
N ALA A 99 -9.13 -0.42 2.28
CA ALA A 99 -8.51 0.40 3.31
C ALA A 99 -7.54 1.45 2.72
N LEU A 100 -6.77 1.10 1.67
CA LEU A 100 -5.90 2.05 0.96
C LEU A 100 -6.69 3.21 0.34
N LEU A 101 -7.85 2.95 -0.24
CA LEU A 101 -8.70 4.03 -0.78
C LEU A 101 -9.15 4.99 0.32
N ARG A 102 -9.51 4.48 1.50
CA ARG A 102 -9.84 5.31 2.66
C ARG A 102 -8.66 6.15 3.12
N TYR A 103 -7.45 5.57 3.14
CA TYR A 103 -6.23 6.31 3.44
C TYR A 103 -6.05 7.49 2.48
N PHE A 104 -6.14 7.26 1.16
CA PHE A 104 -6.01 8.34 0.18
C PHE A 104 -7.10 9.41 0.29
N TYR A 105 -8.35 9.03 0.58
CA TYR A 105 -9.40 10.02 0.82
C TYR A 105 -9.10 10.90 2.03
N SER A 106 -8.61 10.33 3.12
CA SER A 106 -8.19 11.10 4.30
C SER A 106 -7.01 12.03 4.02
N GLU A 107 -6.02 11.59 3.24
CA GLU A 107 -4.89 12.45 2.83
C GLU A 107 -5.37 13.63 1.97
N ILE A 108 -6.26 13.39 1.01
CA ILE A 108 -6.83 14.41 0.14
C ILE A 108 -7.65 15.43 0.94
N GLU A 109 -8.47 14.95 1.88
CA GLU A 109 -9.26 15.79 2.77
C GLU A 109 -8.36 16.70 3.62
N SER A 110 -7.32 16.14 4.23
CA SER A 110 -6.33 16.89 5.03
C SER A 110 -5.62 17.98 4.21
N LEU A 111 -5.20 17.65 2.98
CA LEU A 111 -4.56 18.60 2.06
C LEU A 111 -5.50 19.74 1.64
N THR A 112 -6.77 19.41 1.38
CA THR A 112 -7.78 20.39 0.94
C THR A 112 -8.11 21.38 2.06
N LEU A 113 -8.37 20.88 3.27
CA LEU A 113 -8.68 21.71 4.43
C LEU A 113 -7.51 22.64 4.81
N SER A 114 -6.28 22.15 4.66
CA SER A 114 -5.08 22.97 4.89
C SER A 114 -5.05 24.15 3.92
N HIS A 115 -5.28 23.91 2.62
CA HIS A 115 -5.26 24.93 1.58
C HIS A 115 -6.35 26.01 1.74
N GLU A 116 -7.54 25.64 2.22
CA GLU A 116 -8.62 26.61 2.48
C GLU A 116 -8.27 27.59 3.61
N LYS A 117 -7.68 27.10 4.71
CA LYS A 117 -7.25 27.96 5.83
C LYS A 117 -6.20 29.00 5.43
N PHE A 118 -5.33 28.66 4.47
CA PHE A 118 -4.28 29.56 3.98
C PHE A 118 -4.82 30.69 3.10
N LYS A 119 -5.96 30.51 2.42
CA LYS A 119 -6.56 31.57 1.60
C LYS A 119 -7.17 32.70 2.42
N ASP A 120 -7.67 32.40 3.61
CA ASP A 120 -8.33 33.38 4.48
C ASP A 120 -7.36 34.33 5.21
N HIS A 121 -6.06 34.00 5.31
CA HIS A 121 -5.11 34.73 6.17
C HIS A 121 -3.94 35.41 5.44
N GLY A 122 -3.91 35.44 4.10
CA GLY A 122 -2.97 36.28 3.32
C GLY A 122 -1.47 36.08 3.58
N GLY A 123 -1.06 34.97 4.23
CA GLY A 123 0.31 34.74 4.68
C GLY A 123 1.18 34.02 3.65
N THR A 124 2.42 34.50 3.47
CA THR A 124 3.45 33.86 2.64
C THR A 124 4.06 32.64 3.35
N CYS A 125 4.33 31.62 2.53
CA CYS A 125 4.87 30.26 2.75
C CYS A 125 5.43 29.88 4.13
N VAL A 126 5.00 28.73 4.66
CA VAL A 126 5.89 27.57 4.87
C VAL A 126 5.09 26.25 4.84
N ASP A 127 5.39 25.36 3.88
CA ASP A 127 4.86 24.00 3.72
C ASP A 127 5.37 23.01 4.80
N VAL A 128 5.49 23.41 6.07
CA VAL A 128 6.22 22.61 7.09
C VAL A 128 5.48 21.34 7.49
N GLU A 129 4.15 21.36 7.59
CA GLU A 129 3.41 20.24 8.17
C GLU A 129 3.11 19.11 7.18
N ASN A 130 3.26 19.34 5.86
CA ASN A 130 2.86 18.37 4.83
C ASN A 130 4.02 17.56 4.23
N GLN A 131 5.19 17.58 4.86
CA GLN A 131 6.35 16.79 4.40
C GLN A 131 6.09 15.28 4.46
N HIS A 132 5.17 14.83 5.31
CA HIS A 132 4.86 13.41 5.48
C HIS A 132 3.75 12.88 4.57
N SER A 133 3.00 13.75 3.87
CA SER A 133 2.01 13.28 2.91
C SER A 133 2.69 12.82 1.62
N CYS A 134 2.26 11.67 1.10
CA CYS A 134 2.73 11.13 -0.17
C CYS A 134 2.05 11.75 -1.39
N LEU A 135 1.05 12.62 -1.19
CA LEU A 135 0.28 13.26 -2.27
C LEU A 135 0.60 14.74 -2.36
N GLU A 136 0.47 15.29 -3.56
CA GLU A 136 0.53 16.73 -3.83
C GLU A 136 -0.57 17.15 -4.80
N ASN A 137 -1.03 18.39 -4.67
CA ASN A 137 -2.00 18.98 -5.59
C ASN A 137 -1.33 19.24 -6.95
N ILE A 138 -2.04 18.94 -8.03
CA ILE A 138 -1.59 19.29 -9.37
C ILE A 138 -1.81 20.79 -9.53
N ARG A 139 -0.70 21.55 -9.55
CA ARG A 139 -0.71 22.99 -9.86
C ARG A 139 -1.55 23.19 -11.12
N ASP A 140 -2.53 24.08 -11.05
CA ASP A 140 -3.56 24.41 -12.06
C ASP A 140 -4.89 23.63 -11.99
N GLN A 141 -5.03 22.61 -11.13
CA GLN A 141 -6.28 21.86 -10.95
C GLN A 141 -6.60 21.65 -9.47
N ALA A 142 -7.37 22.58 -8.89
CA ALA A 142 -7.63 22.68 -7.45
C ALA A 142 -8.13 21.39 -6.75
N LYS A 143 -8.65 20.40 -7.49
CA LYS A 143 -9.18 19.14 -6.95
C LYS A 143 -8.50 17.88 -7.49
N MET A 144 -7.37 18.00 -8.17
CA MET A 144 -6.62 16.85 -8.66
C MET A 144 -5.32 16.69 -7.88
N PHE A 145 -5.08 15.46 -7.44
CA PHE A 145 -3.93 15.07 -6.64
C PHE A 145 -3.14 14.00 -7.36
N LYS A 146 -1.82 14.03 -7.20
CA LYS A 146 -0.91 13.00 -7.67
C LYS A 146 0.03 12.57 -6.55
N MET A 147 0.60 11.38 -6.68
CA MET A 147 1.67 10.95 -5.77
C MET A 147 2.93 11.78 -6.03
N LYS A 148 3.59 12.23 -4.95
CA LYS A 148 4.85 12.98 -5.02
C LYS A 148 5.94 12.13 -5.67
N GLN A 149 6.88 12.79 -6.35
CA GLN A 149 8.01 12.12 -6.97
C GLN A 149 8.85 11.35 -5.94
N GLY A 150 9.33 10.17 -6.32
CA GLY A 150 10.19 9.31 -5.49
C GLY A 150 9.44 8.49 -4.43
N TRP A 151 8.15 8.74 -4.22
CA TRP A 151 7.30 7.86 -3.42
C TRP A 151 6.89 6.64 -4.24
N ASN A 152 6.91 5.46 -3.61
CA ASN A 152 6.47 4.22 -4.26
C ASN A 152 5.43 3.51 -3.40
N LEU A 153 4.44 2.90 -4.04
CA LEU A 153 3.42 2.07 -3.42
C LEU A 153 3.78 0.59 -3.61
N HIS A 154 3.79 -0.16 -2.52
CA HIS A 154 4.14 -1.58 -2.47
C HIS A 154 2.97 -2.41 -1.98
N LEU A 155 2.79 -3.60 -2.54
CA LEU A 155 1.81 -4.59 -2.10
C LEU A 155 2.54 -5.80 -1.50
N TYR A 156 2.17 -6.14 -0.28
CA TYR A 156 2.57 -7.38 0.39
C TYR A 156 1.35 -8.30 0.51
N ILE A 157 1.54 -9.60 0.26
CA ILE A 157 0.54 -10.64 0.53
C ILE A 157 1.27 -11.86 1.09
N SER A 158 0.83 -12.38 2.24
CA SER A 158 1.49 -13.49 2.95
C SER A 158 1.36 -14.83 2.23
N GLN A 159 0.47 -14.92 1.24
CA GLN A 159 0.27 -16.07 0.37
C GLN A 159 0.01 -15.59 -1.05
N LEU A 160 0.31 -16.41 -2.05
CA LEU A 160 0.04 -16.05 -3.45
C LEU A 160 -1.48 -15.80 -3.66
N PRO A 161 -1.87 -14.80 -4.46
CA PRO A 161 -3.27 -14.55 -4.75
C PRO A 161 -3.95 -15.80 -5.31
N CYS A 162 -5.19 -16.06 -4.90
CA CYS A 162 -5.94 -17.29 -5.24
C CYS A 162 -6.13 -17.55 -6.75
N ARG A 163 -5.94 -16.53 -7.60
CA ARG A 163 -5.97 -16.69 -9.06
C ARG A 163 -4.67 -17.27 -9.66
N TRP A 164 -3.57 -17.25 -8.90
CA TRP A 164 -2.27 -17.74 -9.35
C TRP A 164 -2.03 -19.21 -8.97
N SER A 165 -2.68 -19.70 -7.90
CA SER A 165 -2.43 -21.04 -7.36
C SER A 165 -3.12 -22.19 -8.09
N GLY A 166 -3.87 -21.96 -9.17
CA GLY A 166 -4.48 -23.02 -9.99
C GLY A 166 -5.39 -24.01 -9.23
N LEU A 167 -5.75 -23.69 -7.99
CA LEU A 167 -6.49 -24.53 -7.05
C LEU A 167 -7.71 -23.73 -6.59
N CYS A 168 -8.72 -23.68 -7.47
CA CYS A 168 -10.11 -23.40 -7.13
C CYS A 168 -10.94 -24.61 -7.58
#